data_AF-A0A3A1YGA7-F1
#
_entry.id   AF-A0A3A1YGA7-F1
#
_cell.length_a   1.000
_cell.length_b   1.000
_cell.length_c   1.000
_cell.angle_alpha   90.00
_cell.angle_beta   90.00
_cell.angle_gamma   90.00
#
_symmetry.space_group_name_H-M   'P 1'
#
loop_
_entity.id
_entity.type
_entity.pdbx_description
1 polymer ?
#
loop_
_entity_poly.entity_id
_entity_poly.type
_entity_poly.pdbx_seq_one_letter_code
_entity_poly.pdbx_strand_id
1 'polypeptide(L)'
;MLKQRLFIILSCLLSLMVLSACTPKKTINVEQAQEFAKVYKEQLLTWRAGYLILSVTGLDPEKQATPLASANAILDRYVKGFYIALNSNSKAEFKDGEFIAPHFAKFKFAAQICQIAQTNPEEMNKITQNTVGVEDFCRDTVFYYRLMVESFTSDQVASLNAWSMQRLISKEHWVKIQDGDYGFTYALPTVADLTNSNLEPYVSK
;
A
#
# COMPACT_ATOMS: atom_id res chain seq x y z
N MET A 1 10.69 55.01 -35.78
CA MET A 1 11.71 54.41 -34.87
C MET A 1 11.11 54.03 -33.50
N LEU A 2 9.97 53.33 -33.44
CA LEU A 2 9.33 52.94 -32.15
C LEU A 2 9.01 51.44 -32.01
N LYS A 3 9.18 50.62 -33.06
CA LYS A 3 8.78 49.20 -33.06
C LYS A 3 9.89 48.21 -32.72
N GLN A 4 11.13 48.67 -32.52
CA GLN A 4 12.31 47.80 -32.39
C GLN A 4 12.82 47.66 -30.95
N ARG A 5 12.23 48.37 -29.99
CA ARG A 5 12.64 48.32 -28.56
C ARG A 5 11.75 47.42 -27.70
N LEU A 6 10.67 46.87 -28.26
CA LEU A 6 9.72 46.01 -27.52
C LEU A 6 10.10 44.52 -27.54
N PHE A 7 11.11 44.12 -28.31
CA PHE A 7 11.51 42.71 -28.44
C PHE A 7 12.64 42.27 -27.52
N ILE A 8 13.35 43.20 -26.87
CA ILE A 8 14.52 42.87 -26.03
C ILE A 8 14.12 42.63 -24.56
N ILE A 9 12.96 43.15 -24.13
CA ILE A 9 12.47 42.99 -22.74
C ILE A 9 11.73 41.66 -22.53
N LEU A 10 11.33 40.98 -23.61
CA LEU A 10 10.65 39.67 -23.54
C LEU A 10 11.62 38.46 -23.47
N SER A 11 12.94 38.67 -23.51
CA SER A 11 13.92 37.59 -23.46
C SER A 11 14.63 37.43 -22.11
N CYS A 12 14.35 38.32 -21.13
CA CYS A 12 14.92 38.25 -19.77
C CYS A 12 13.94 37.77 -18.69
N LEU A 13 12.68 37.50 -19.03
CA LEU A 13 11.64 37.03 -18.10
C LEU A 13 11.37 35.52 -18.19
N LEU A 14 12.11 34.78 -19.03
CA LEU A 14 12.01 33.31 -19.14
C LEU A 14 13.14 32.55 -18.43
N SER A 15 14.06 33.23 -17.76
CA SER A 15 15.23 32.63 -17.11
C SER A 15 15.18 32.63 -15.57
N LEU A 16 14.06 33.04 -14.97
CA LEU A 16 13.83 32.91 -13.53
C LEU A 16 12.75 31.86 -13.24
N MET A 17 13.15 30.87 -12.44
CA MET A 17 12.28 29.98 -11.65
C MET A 17 11.81 28.67 -12.30
N VAL A 18 12.74 27.90 -12.87
CA VAL A 18 12.72 26.44 -12.57
C VAL A 18 13.80 26.19 -11.52
N LEU A 19 13.63 26.81 -10.34
CA LEU A 19 14.15 26.22 -9.13
C LEU A 19 13.34 24.95 -8.97
N SER A 20 13.84 23.84 -9.54
CA SER A 20 13.48 22.51 -9.10
C SER A 20 13.65 22.53 -7.59
N ALA A 21 12.55 22.73 -6.88
CA ALA A 21 12.50 22.52 -5.46
C ALA A 21 12.93 21.06 -5.30
N CYS A 22 14.19 20.87 -4.88
CA CYS A 22 14.68 19.58 -4.46
C CYS A 22 13.82 19.19 -3.27
N THR A 23 12.68 18.54 -3.52
CA THR A 23 11.89 17.92 -2.48
C THR A 23 12.86 17.03 -1.72
N PRO A 24 13.05 17.27 -0.40
CA PRO A 24 14.01 16.50 0.38
C PRO A 24 13.75 15.02 0.15
N LYS A 25 14.76 14.29 -0.33
CA LYS A 25 14.64 12.85 -0.49
C LYS A 25 14.31 12.27 0.87
N LYS A 26 13.22 11.50 0.96
CA LYS A 26 12.89 10.77 2.19
C LYS A 26 14.03 9.79 2.49
N THR A 27 14.44 9.72 3.75
CA THR A 27 15.50 8.84 4.22
C THR A 27 14.98 7.95 5.35
N ILE A 28 15.58 6.78 5.50
CA ILE A 28 15.32 5.82 6.57
C ILE A 28 16.32 6.09 7.69
N ASN A 29 15.83 6.36 8.89
CA ASN A 29 16.67 6.49 10.08
C ASN A 29 16.97 5.10 10.71
N VAL A 30 17.81 5.08 11.74
CA VAL A 30 18.26 3.83 12.37
C VAL A 30 17.10 3.10 13.03
N GLU A 31 16.20 3.83 13.69
CA GLU A 31 15.04 3.28 14.38
C GLU A 31 14.06 2.61 13.41
N GLN A 32 13.81 3.25 12.26
CA GLN A 32 12.98 2.70 11.19
C GLN A 32 13.60 1.44 10.57
N ALA A 33 14.92 1.43 10.35
CA ALA A 33 15.61 0.25 9.84
C ALA A 33 15.53 -0.92 10.82
N GLN A 34 15.67 -0.66 12.13
CA GLN A 34 15.54 -1.67 13.17
C GLN A 34 14.12 -2.22 13.28
N GLU A 35 13.10 -1.35 13.28
CA GLU A 35 11.70 -1.78 13.30
C GLU A 35 11.34 -2.54 12.02
N PHE A 36 11.85 -2.12 10.86
CA PHE A 36 11.69 -2.87 9.61
C PHE A 36 12.29 -4.27 9.70
N ALA A 37 13.52 -4.40 10.22
CA ALA A 37 14.15 -5.71 10.38
C ALA A 37 13.33 -6.64 11.29
N LYS A 38 12.69 -6.09 12.34
CA LYS A 38 11.78 -6.82 13.20
C LYS A 38 10.52 -7.25 12.46
N VAL A 39 9.83 -6.33 11.78
CA VAL A 39 8.62 -6.63 10.98
C VAL A 39 8.93 -7.67 9.91
N TYR A 40 10.04 -7.51 9.18
CA TYR A 40 10.51 -8.46 8.19
C TYR A 40 10.67 -9.84 8.81
N LYS A 41 11.44 -9.98 9.89
CA LYS A 41 11.68 -11.27 10.54
C LYS A 41 10.38 -11.92 11.03
N GLU A 42 9.47 -11.15 11.60
CA GLU A 42 8.20 -11.66 12.14
C GLU A 42 7.22 -12.10 11.04
N GLN A 43 7.20 -11.39 9.90
CA GLN A 43 6.13 -11.53 8.90
C GLN A 43 6.57 -12.19 7.60
N LEU A 44 7.88 -12.34 7.36
CA LEU A 44 8.46 -12.84 6.10
C LEU A 44 7.76 -14.09 5.59
N LEU A 45 7.65 -15.12 6.44
CA LEU A 45 7.11 -16.42 6.03
C LEU A 45 5.62 -16.32 5.69
N THR A 46 4.84 -15.65 6.54
CA THR A 46 3.39 -15.53 6.37
C THR A 46 3.04 -14.69 5.14
N TRP A 47 3.69 -13.53 4.97
CA TRP A 47 3.40 -12.66 3.83
C TRP A 47 3.94 -13.22 2.53
N ARG A 48 5.14 -13.82 2.51
CA ARG A 48 5.65 -14.49 1.30
C ARG A 48 4.76 -15.64 0.85
N ALA A 49 4.17 -16.40 1.77
CA ALA A 49 3.22 -17.45 1.39
C ALA A 49 1.98 -16.84 0.71
N GLY A 50 1.45 -15.73 1.24
CA GLY A 50 0.36 -14.98 0.61
C GLY A 50 0.74 -14.43 -0.77
N TYR A 51 1.92 -13.83 -0.89
CA TYR A 51 2.46 -13.31 -2.15
C TYR A 51 2.62 -14.42 -3.18
N LEU A 52 3.18 -15.58 -2.79
CA LEU A 52 3.34 -16.71 -3.69
C LEU A 52 1.98 -17.18 -4.25
N ILE A 53 0.96 -17.30 -3.39
CA ILE A 53 -0.39 -17.70 -3.84
C ILE A 53 -0.94 -16.71 -4.87
N LEU A 54 -0.75 -15.40 -4.67
CA LEU A 54 -1.22 -14.38 -5.60
C LEU A 54 -0.38 -14.38 -6.91
N SER A 55 0.95 -14.53 -6.81
CA SER A 55 1.83 -14.58 -7.97
C SER A 55 1.56 -15.80 -8.87
N VAL A 56 1.27 -16.98 -8.31
CA VAL A 56 0.92 -18.17 -9.13
C VAL A 56 -0.41 -18.02 -9.86
N THR A 57 -1.29 -17.14 -9.39
CA THR A 57 -2.55 -16.80 -10.06
C THR A 57 -2.41 -15.68 -11.11
N GLY A 58 -1.23 -15.09 -11.25
CA GLY A 58 -0.94 -14.06 -12.25
C GLY A 58 -0.84 -12.63 -11.71
N LEU A 59 -1.10 -12.39 -10.41
CA LEU A 59 -0.82 -11.12 -9.75
C LEU A 59 0.65 -11.08 -9.33
N ASP A 60 1.54 -10.79 -10.27
CA ASP A 60 2.98 -10.93 -10.08
C ASP A 60 3.69 -9.62 -10.46
N PRO A 61 4.57 -9.05 -9.59
CA PRO A 61 5.28 -7.80 -9.90
C PRO A 61 6.22 -7.89 -11.10
N GLU A 62 6.61 -9.09 -11.53
CA GLU A 62 7.51 -9.31 -12.67
C GLU A 62 6.77 -9.56 -13.98
N LYS A 63 5.44 -9.72 -13.93
CA LYS A 63 4.61 -9.99 -15.11
C LYS A 63 3.80 -8.76 -15.50
N GLN A 64 3.59 -8.61 -16.81
CA GLN A 64 2.65 -7.62 -17.31
C GLN A 64 1.24 -7.96 -16.83
N ALA A 65 0.49 -6.95 -16.40
CA ALA A 65 -0.88 -7.11 -15.98
C ALA A 65 -1.76 -7.62 -17.13
N THR A 66 -2.51 -8.69 -16.88
CA THR A 66 -3.46 -9.29 -17.83
C THR A 66 -4.76 -9.62 -17.10
N PRO A 67 -5.90 -9.66 -17.81
CA PRO A 67 -7.16 -10.04 -17.19
C PRO A 67 -7.10 -11.44 -16.58
N LEU A 68 -7.44 -11.57 -15.30
CA LEU A 68 -7.36 -12.81 -14.53
C LEU A 68 -8.73 -13.41 -14.22
N ALA A 69 -9.69 -12.57 -13.82
CA ALA A 69 -10.98 -13.03 -13.34
C ALA A 69 -12.04 -11.94 -13.44
N SER A 70 -13.31 -12.31 -13.28
CA SER A 70 -14.41 -11.35 -13.22
C SER A 70 -14.26 -10.40 -12.04
N ALA A 71 -14.86 -9.21 -12.12
CA ALA A 71 -14.76 -8.18 -11.10
C ALA A 71 -15.15 -8.68 -9.69
N ASN A 72 -16.23 -9.46 -9.58
CA ASN A 72 -16.63 -10.09 -8.32
C ASN A 72 -15.57 -11.06 -7.80
N ALA A 73 -14.95 -11.86 -8.68
CA ALA A 73 -13.90 -12.77 -8.28
C ALA A 73 -12.63 -12.04 -7.82
N ILE A 74 -12.27 -10.91 -8.45
CA ILE A 74 -11.18 -10.03 -8.00
C ILE A 74 -11.44 -9.56 -6.55
N LEU A 75 -12.63 -9.03 -6.26
CA LEU A 75 -12.97 -8.59 -4.90
C LEU A 75 -12.99 -9.74 -3.90
N ASP A 76 -13.69 -10.83 -4.22
CA ASP A 76 -13.96 -11.87 -3.24
C ASP A 76 -12.78 -12.81 -2.99
N ARG A 77 -11.99 -13.11 -4.02
CA ARG A 77 -10.88 -14.09 -3.90
C ARG A 77 -9.55 -13.41 -3.69
N TYR A 78 -9.28 -12.32 -4.39
CA TYR A 78 -7.97 -11.69 -4.38
C TYR A 78 -7.89 -10.59 -3.33
N VAL A 79 -8.79 -9.60 -3.38
CA VAL A 79 -8.77 -8.49 -2.40
C VAL A 79 -9.09 -9.01 -1.01
N LYS A 80 -10.27 -9.60 -0.80
CA LYS A 80 -10.65 -10.16 0.51
C LYS A 80 -9.69 -11.26 0.98
N GLY A 81 -9.22 -12.11 0.07
CA GLY A 81 -8.24 -13.15 0.38
C GLY A 81 -6.90 -12.58 0.87
N PHE A 82 -6.42 -11.50 0.26
CA PHE A 82 -5.22 -10.79 0.70
C PHE A 82 -5.36 -10.28 2.14
N TYR A 83 -6.47 -9.62 2.49
CA TYR A 83 -6.68 -9.11 3.85
C TYR A 83 -6.88 -10.22 4.91
N ILE A 84 -7.40 -11.39 4.52
CA ILE A 84 -7.44 -12.58 5.39
C ILE A 84 -6.01 -13.10 5.64
N ALA A 85 -5.22 -13.27 4.58
CA ALA A 85 -3.85 -13.75 4.70
C ALA A 85 -2.98 -12.77 5.52
N LEU A 86 -3.13 -11.47 5.27
CA LEU A 86 -2.39 -10.40 5.92
C LEU A 86 -2.65 -10.36 7.44
N ASN A 87 -3.93 -10.43 7.83
CA ASN A 87 -4.34 -10.37 9.24
C ASN A 87 -4.41 -11.74 9.91
N SER A 88 -3.91 -12.79 9.26
CA SER A 88 -3.88 -14.13 9.82
C SER A 88 -3.17 -14.14 11.18
N ASN A 89 -3.82 -14.75 12.17
CA ASN A 89 -3.38 -14.81 13.58
C ASN A 89 -3.20 -13.45 14.27
N SER A 90 -3.69 -12.36 13.68
CA SER A 90 -3.73 -11.04 14.33
C SER A 90 -4.97 -10.91 15.21
N LYS A 91 -4.89 -10.07 16.25
CA LYS A 91 -6.04 -9.69 17.09
C LYS A 91 -6.33 -8.22 16.89
N ALA A 92 -7.61 -7.88 16.74
CA ALA A 92 -8.02 -6.49 16.60
C ALA A 92 -7.79 -5.76 17.92
N GLU A 93 -7.35 -4.51 17.84
CA GLU A 93 -7.22 -3.62 18.99
C GLU A 93 -8.22 -2.48 18.83
N PHE A 94 -8.85 -2.11 19.95
CA PHE A 94 -9.80 -1.00 20.02
C PHE A 94 -9.25 -0.02 21.04
N LYS A 95 -8.64 1.07 20.57
CA LYS A 95 -7.89 1.99 21.42
C LYS A 95 -8.20 3.42 21.00
N ASP A 96 -8.45 4.29 21.99
CA ASP A 96 -8.68 5.72 21.78
C ASP A 96 -9.81 6.03 20.78
N GLY A 97 -10.82 5.15 20.71
CA GLY A 97 -11.93 5.29 19.75
C GLY A 97 -11.59 4.85 18.33
N GLU A 98 -10.48 4.15 18.11
CA GLU A 98 -10.06 3.66 16.80
C GLU A 98 -10.00 2.13 16.75
N PHE A 99 -10.32 1.58 15.58
CA PHE A 99 -10.04 0.20 15.23
C PHE A 99 -8.63 0.08 14.66
N ILE A 100 -7.84 -0.81 15.23
CA ILE A 100 -6.46 -1.07 14.80
C ILE A 100 -6.36 -2.54 14.40
N ALA A 101 -5.86 -2.76 13.18
CA ALA A 101 -5.43 -4.07 12.69
C ALA A 101 -3.89 -4.16 12.74
N PRO A 102 -3.28 -4.79 13.77
CA PRO A 102 -1.85 -4.65 14.01
C PRO A 102 -0.96 -5.16 12.87
N HIS A 103 -1.34 -6.26 12.21
CA HIS A 103 -0.58 -6.79 11.08
C HIS A 103 -0.66 -5.88 9.84
N PHE A 104 -1.83 -5.31 9.58
CA PHE A 104 -1.97 -4.29 8.53
C PHE A 104 -1.16 -3.03 8.84
N ALA A 105 -1.12 -2.57 10.09
CA ALA A 105 -0.28 -1.44 10.48
C ALA A 105 1.21 -1.71 10.19
N LYS A 106 1.70 -2.93 10.53
CA LYS A 106 3.05 -3.38 10.18
C LYS A 106 3.27 -3.45 8.66
N PHE A 107 2.28 -3.92 7.90
CA PHE A 107 2.36 -4.00 6.45
C PHE A 107 2.45 -2.62 5.80
N LYS A 108 1.62 -1.68 6.25
CA LYS A 108 1.69 -0.28 5.83
C LYS A 108 3.06 0.34 6.12
N PHE A 109 3.59 0.11 7.32
CA PHE A 109 4.93 0.55 7.68
C PHE A 109 6.00 -0.07 6.76
N ALA A 110 5.99 -1.40 6.58
CA ALA A 110 6.94 -2.10 5.72
C ALA A 110 6.86 -1.60 4.27
N ALA A 111 5.67 -1.38 3.73
CA ALA A 111 5.46 -0.84 2.39
C ALA A 111 6.06 0.56 2.25
N GLN A 112 5.86 1.45 3.23
CA GLN A 112 6.44 2.79 3.22
C GLN A 112 7.98 2.75 3.23
N ILE A 113 8.59 1.91 4.08
CA ILE A 113 10.05 1.75 4.12
C ILE A 113 10.56 1.18 2.80
N CYS A 114 9.91 0.15 2.25
CA CYS A 114 10.28 -0.44 0.98
C CYS A 114 10.12 0.53 -0.21
N GLN A 115 9.09 1.39 -0.22
CA GLN A 115 8.94 2.43 -1.23
C GLN A 115 10.11 3.42 -1.21
N ILE A 116 10.57 3.84 -0.01
CA ILE A 116 11.74 4.71 0.13
C ILE A 116 12.99 3.97 -0.37
N ALA A 117 13.22 2.76 0.11
CA ALA A 117 14.38 1.94 -0.23
C ALA A 117 14.52 1.65 -1.73
N GLN A 118 13.42 1.32 -2.42
CA GLN A 118 13.45 1.02 -3.86
C GLN A 118 13.85 2.21 -4.74
N THR A 119 13.67 3.44 -4.25
CA THR A 119 14.03 4.65 -5.00
C THR A 119 15.46 5.12 -4.73
N ASN A 120 16.15 4.53 -3.75
CA ASN A 120 17.51 4.91 -3.38
C ASN A 120 18.33 3.70 -2.90
N PRO A 121 19.35 3.25 -3.66
CA PRO A 121 20.21 2.13 -3.27
C PRO A 121 20.87 2.28 -1.89
N GLU A 122 21.19 3.51 -1.45
CA GLU A 122 21.73 3.75 -0.11
C GLU A 122 20.71 3.41 0.99
N GLU A 123 19.43 3.72 0.77
CA GLU A 123 18.35 3.40 1.70
C GLU A 123 18.02 1.91 1.67
N MET A 124 18.09 1.26 0.51
CA MET A 124 18.02 -0.20 0.42
C MET A 124 19.13 -0.87 1.21
N ASN A 125 20.37 -0.40 1.08
CA ASN A 125 21.51 -0.94 1.83
C ASN A 125 21.31 -0.87 3.34
N LYS A 126 20.66 0.18 3.88
CA LYS A 126 20.37 0.28 5.32
C LYS A 126 19.51 -0.87 5.84
N ILE A 127 18.61 -1.40 5.01
CA ILE A 127 17.68 -2.46 5.42
C ILE A 127 18.11 -3.86 4.97
N THR A 128 19.19 -4.01 4.19
CA THR A 128 19.69 -5.31 3.69
C THR A 128 20.97 -5.81 4.38
N GLN A 129 21.69 -4.96 5.13
CA GLN A 129 23.04 -5.25 5.68
C GLN A 129 23.22 -6.63 6.33
N ASN A 130 22.17 -7.20 6.93
CA ASN A 130 22.25 -8.50 7.62
C ASN A 130 21.14 -9.47 7.21
N THR A 131 20.49 -9.26 6.05
CA THR A 131 19.26 -9.99 5.73
C THR A 131 19.13 -10.22 4.23
N VAL A 132 19.07 -11.50 3.85
CA VAL A 132 18.89 -11.93 2.46
C VAL A 132 17.41 -11.85 2.06
N GLY A 133 17.13 -11.48 0.81
CA GLY A 133 15.78 -11.50 0.24
C GLY A 133 14.92 -10.28 0.56
N VAL A 134 15.50 -9.24 1.17
CA VAL A 134 14.80 -7.97 1.47
C VAL A 134 14.37 -7.25 0.21
N GLU A 135 15.19 -7.27 -0.85
CA GLU A 135 14.85 -6.64 -2.13
C GLU A 135 13.59 -7.26 -2.75
N ASP A 136 13.52 -8.59 -2.84
CA ASP A 136 12.33 -9.31 -3.32
C ASP A 136 11.12 -9.04 -2.44
N PHE A 137 11.30 -9.11 -1.12
CA PHE A 137 10.23 -8.79 -0.17
C PHE A 137 9.71 -7.37 -0.36
N CYS A 138 10.59 -6.40 -0.61
CA CYS A 138 10.19 -5.04 -0.88
C CYS A 138 9.49 -4.89 -2.23
N ARG A 139 9.95 -5.58 -3.28
CA ARG A 139 9.27 -5.65 -4.58
C ARG A 139 7.83 -6.09 -4.41
N ASP A 140 7.63 -7.23 -3.77
CA ASP A 140 6.30 -7.79 -3.55
C ASP A 140 5.45 -6.89 -2.66
N THR A 141 5.99 -6.45 -1.52
CA THR A 141 5.26 -5.63 -0.54
C THR A 141 4.78 -4.32 -1.16
N VAL A 142 5.61 -3.63 -1.94
CA VAL A 142 5.22 -2.39 -2.62
C VAL A 142 4.18 -2.65 -3.71
N PHE A 143 4.36 -3.72 -4.49
CA PHE A 143 3.41 -4.11 -5.53
C PHE A 143 2.01 -4.40 -4.94
N TYR A 144 1.93 -5.26 -3.92
CA TYR A 144 0.65 -5.60 -3.28
C TYR A 144 0.06 -4.43 -2.50
N TYR A 145 0.88 -3.56 -1.90
CA TYR A 145 0.36 -2.34 -1.27
C TYR A 145 -0.33 -1.43 -2.30
N ARG A 146 0.29 -1.21 -3.47
CA ARG A 146 -0.32 -0.43 -4.56
C ARG A 146 -1.62 -1.06 -5.06
N LEU A 147 -1.63 -2.38 -5.27
CA LEU A 147 -2.80 -3.09 -5.77
C LEU A 147 -3.94 -3.19 -4.76
N MET A 148 -3.65 -3.50 -3.51
CA MET A 148 -4.67 -3.89 -2.52
C MET A 148 -5.02 -2.79 -1.53
N VAL A 149 -4.19 -1.75 -1.41
CA VAL A 149 -4.39 -0.64 -0.46
C VAL A 149 -4.62 0.67 -1.20
N GLU A 150 -3.71 1.07 -2.09
CA GLU A 150 -3.84 2.35 -2.81
C GLU A 150 -4.98 2.36 -3.85
N SER A 151 -5.53 1.19 -4.18
CA SER A 151 -6.72 1.04 -5.03
C SER A 151 -8.04 1.45 -4.37
N PHE A 152 -8.05 1.65 -3.04
CA PHE A 152 -9.28 1.87 -2.28
C PHE A 152 -9.13 3.05 -1.32
N THR A 153 -10.27 3.58 -0.88
CA THR A 153 -10.32 4.64 0.14
C THR A 153 -9.83 4.13 1.50
N SER A 154 -9.44 5.04 2.40
CA SER A 154 -9.08 4.70 3.78
C SER A 154 -10.16 3.88 4.48
N ASP A 155 -11.42 4.26 4.29
CA ASP A 155 -12.58 3.64 4.92
C ASP A 155 -12.82 2.24 4.38
N GLN A 156 -12.66 2.04 3.06
CA GLN A 156 -12.72 0.71 2.45
C GLN A 156 -11.60 -0.21 2.93
N VAL A 157 -10.38 0.30 3.04
CA VAL A 157 -9.23 -0.43 3.59
C VAL A 157 -9.47 -0.81 5.05
N ALA A 158 -9.95 0.11 5.88
CA ALA A 158 -10.32 -0.17 7.27
C ALA A 158 -11.46 -1.22 7.34
N SER A 159 -12.46 -1.11 6.47
CA SER A 159 -13.57 -2.07 6.37
C SER A 159 -13.11 -3.46 5.97
N LEU A 160 -12.17 -3.58 5.03
CA LEU A 160 -11.58 -4.86 4.62
C LEU A 160 -10.80 -5.51 5.76
N ASN A 161 -10.03 -4.72 6.51
CA ASN A 161 -9.32 -5.20 7.70
C ASN A 161 -10.28 -5.66 8.80
N ALA A 162 -11.31 -4.87 9.11
CA ALA A 162 -12.32 -5.24 10.09
C ALA A 162 -13.07 -6.51 9.66
N TRP A 163 -13.47 -6.59 8.40
CA TRP A 163 -14.15 -7.75 7.83
C TRP A 163 -13.27 -9.01 7.89
N SER A 164 -11.99 -8.92 7.55
CA SER A 164 -11.09 -10.09 7.56
C SER A 164 -10.85 -10.63 8.97
N MET A 165 -11.06 -9.80 9.99
CA MET A 165 -10.91 -10.12 11.40
C MET A 165 -12.25 -10.35 12.12
N GLN A 166 -13.40 -10.29 11.42
CA GLN A 166 -14.74 -10.28 12.01
C GLN A 166 -14.98 -11.41 13.02
N ARG A 167 -14.46 -12.62 12.76
CA ARG A 167 -14.63 -13.79 13.65
C ARG A 167 -13.94 -13.63 15.01
N LEU A 168 -12.99 -12.71 15.12
CA LEU A 168 -12.21 -12.43 16.33
C LEU A 168 -12.70 -11.18 17.07
N ILE A 169 -13.64 -10.44 16.47
CA ILE A 169 -14.22 -9.21 17.02
C ILE A 169 -15.49 -9.59 17.79
N SER A 170 -15.66 -9.04 19.00
CA SER A 170 -16.88 -9.27 19.77
C SER A 170 -18.10 -8.71 19.04
N LYS A 171 -19.30 -9.26 19.28
CA LYS A 171 -20.53 -8.75 18.64
C LYS A 171 -20.75 -7.26 18.93
N GLU A 172 -20.45 -6.81 20.16
CA GLU A 172 -20.59 -5.40 20.54
C GLU A 172 -19.64 -4.50 19.73
N HIS A 173 -18.36 -4.87 19.64
CA HIS A 173 -17.40 -4.12 18.83
C HIS A 173 -17.75 -4.16 17.35
N TRP A 174 -18.29 -5.27 16.85
CA TRP A 174 -18.69 -5.40 15.47
C TRP A 174 -19.84 -4.45 15.11
N VAL A 175 -20.86 -4.32 15.96
CA VAL A 175 -21.95 -3.34 15.76
C VAL A 175 -21.38 -1.93 15.72
N LYS A 176 -20.54 -1.55 16.69
CA LYS A 176 -19.86 -0.25 16.73
C LYS A 176 -19.01 0.03 15.48
N ILE A 177 -18.33 -0.98 14.92
CA ILE A 177 -17.63 -0.85 13.62
C ILE A 177 -18.62 -0.50 12.51
N GLN A 178 -19.74 -1.23 12.43
CA GLN A 178 -20.74 -1.01 11.39
C GLN A 178 -21.42 0.36 11.50
N ASP A 179 -21.55 0.87 12.73
CA ASP A 179 -22.11 2.20 13.02
C ASP A 179 -21.12 3.35 12.82
N GLY A 180 -19.83 3.05 12.60
CA GLY A 180 -18.78 4.04 12.34
C GLY A 180 -18.09 4.60 13.59
N ASP A 181 -18.29 3.98 14.75
CA ASP A 181 -17.80 4.44 16.05
C ASP A 181 -16.27 4.26 16.25
N TYR A 182 -15.58 3.68 15.27
CA TYR A 182 -14.15 3.35 15.34
C TYR A 182 -13.28 4.13 14.34
N GLY A 183 -13.70 5.34 13.96
CA GLY A 183 -12.90 6.28 13.18
C GLY A 183 -12.92 6.06 11.66
N PHE A 184 -13.84 5.24 11.15
CA PHE A 184 -14.05 5.04 9.72
C PHE A 184 -15.51 4.65 9.42
N THR A 185 -15.99 4.96 8.21
CA THR A 185 -17.30 4.50 7.73
C THR A 185 -17.18 3.07 7.21
N TYR A 186 -17.95 2.14 7.75
CA TYR A 186 -17.91 0.76 7.27
C TYR A 186 -18.54 0.64 5.87
N ALA A 187 -17.70 0.45 4.85
CA ALA A 187 -18.09 0.24 3.46
C ALA A 187 -17.06 -0.65 2.76
N LEU A 188 -17.45 -1.85 2.34
CA LEU A 188 -16.57 -2.70 1.52
C LEU A 188 -16.49 -2.15 0.08
N PRO A 189 -15.36 -2.37 -0.63
CA PRO A 189 -15.29 -2.05 -2.04
C PRO A 189 -16.32 -2.82 -2.86
N THR A 190 -16.78 -2.18 -3.92
CA THR A 190 -17.73 -2.65 -4.91
C THR A 190 -17.05 -2.88 -6.26
N VAL A 191 -17.75 -3.50 -7.20
CA VAL A 191 -17.24 -3.69 -8.57
C VAL A 191 -16.93 -2.36 -9.27
N ALA A 192 -17.69 -1.30 -8.96
CA ALA A 192 -17.45 0.03 -9.53
C ALA A 192 -16.13 0.64 -9.02
N ASP A 193 -15.68 0.27 -7.83
CA ASP A 193 -14.39 0.74 -7.31
C ASP A 193 -13.21 0.14 -8.08
N LEU A 194 -13.38 -1.02 -8.74
CA LEU A 194 -12.31 -1.66 -9.50
C LEU A 194 -11.96 -0.92 -10.80
N THR A 195 -12.93 -0.26 -11.44
CA THR A 195 -12.75 0.35 -12.77
C THR A 195 -11.82 1.56 -12.78
N ASN A 196 -11.56 2.18 -11.62
CA ASN A 196 -10.64 3.30 -11.48
C ASN A 196 -9.47 2.97 -10.54
N SER A 197 -9.14 1.68 -10.41
CA SER A 197 -8.14 1.19 -9.46
C SER A 197 -6.94 0.56 -10.15
N ASN A 198 -5.86 0.30 -9.40
CA ASN A 198 -4.72 -0.43 -9.92
C ASN A 198 -5.06 -1.90 -10.25
N LEU A 199 -6.23 -2.39 -9.87
CA LEU A 199 -6.74 -3.73 -10.19
C LEU A 199 -7.49 -3.80 -11.52
N GLU A 200 -7.85 -2.67 -12.15
CA GLU A 200 -8.60 -2.64 -13.42
C GLU A 200 -8.00 -3.55 -14.49
N PRO A 201 -6.66 -3.55 -14.74
CA PRO A 201 -6.08 -4.39 -15.79
C PRO A 201 -6.22 -5.90 -15.57
N TYR A 202 -6.54 -6.32 -14.36
CA TYR A 202 -6.70 -7.73 -13.98
C TYR A 202 -8.17 -8.19 -14.03
N VAL A 203 -9.11 -7.31 -14.35
CA VAL A 203 -10.54 -7.63 -14.46
C VAL A 203 -10.85 -8.12 -15.88
N SER A 204 -11.43 -9.33 -16.00
CA SER A 204 -11.97 -9.84 -17.26
C SER A 204 -13.24 -9.09 -17.64
N LYS A 205 -13.28 -8.60 -18.88
CA LYS A 205 -14.47 -7.98 -19.49
C LYS A 205 -15.59 -8.98 -19.72
#